data_AF-A0A941J2Y0-F1
#
_entry.id   AF-A0A941J2Y0-F1
#
_cell.length_a   1.000
_cell.length_b   1.000
_cell.length_c   1.000
_cell.angle_alpha   90.00
_cell.angle_beta   90.00
_cell.angle_gamma   90.00
#
_symmetry.space_group_name_H-M   'P 1'
#
loop_
_entity.id
_entity.type
_entity.pdbx_description
1 polymer ?
#
loop_
_entity_poly.entity_id
_entity_poly.type
_entity_poly.pdbx_seq_one_letter_code
_entity_poly.pdbx_strand_id
1 'polypeptide(L)'
;MEFVPKLGFENSNTMVLSILFVLGIVLAYIPVRAKLQNITHIQGHILHGLTALFLTFDFSIWFPIAYFVFLLYLILKGSLTSIVIICALIFRYYIYSFDFLPKSLTFIIGGIMLIGFGFFFENQRKKGGELNE
;
A
#
# COMPACT_ATOMS: atom_id res chain seq x y z
N MET A 1 -23.53 4.97 18.62
CA MET A 1 -22.75 6.21 18.44
C MET A 1 -21.79 6.32 19.61
N GLU A 2 -20.52 6.04 19.39
CA GLU A 2 -19.44 6.64 20.19
C GLU A 2 -18.22 6.76 19.28
N PHE A 3 -18.24 7.82 18.47
CA PHE A 3 -17.07 8.35 17.79
C PHE A 3 -16.34 9.18 18.84
N VAL A 4 -15.34 8.61 19.51
CA VAL A 4 -14.42 9.40 20.33
C VAL A 4 -13.08 9.40 19.62
N PRO A 5 -12.80 10.41 18.75
CA PRO A 5 -11.46 10.58 18.25
C PRO A 5 -10.64 11.15 19.40
N LYS A 6 -9.87 10.30 20.09
CA LYS A 6 -8.82 10.78 20.99
C LYS A 6 -7.64 11.23 20.15
N LEU A 7 -7.76 12.44 19.64
CA LEU A 7 -6.66 13.21 19.06
C LEU A 7 -5.75 13.66 20.21
N GLY A 8 -4.85 12.77 20.63
CA GLY A 8 -3.82 13.03 21.63
C GLY A 8 -2.47 12.63 21.08
N PHE A 9 -1.50 13.53 21.15
CA PHE A 9 -0.07 13.26 20.91
C PHE A 9 0.53 12.34 22.01
N GLU A 10 -0.15 11.23 22.33
CA GLU A 10 0.14 10.34 23.46
C GLU A 10 0.20 8.85 23.07
N ASN A 11 0.20 8.54 21.76
CA ASN A 11 0.23 7.16 21.29
C ASN A 11 1.66 6.76 20.88
N SER A 12 2.38 6.11 21.80
CA SER A 12 3.67 5.45 21.51
C SER A 12 3.61 4.63 20.21
N ASN A 13 2.45 4.02 19.94
CA ASN A 13 2.19 3.21 18.76
C ASN A 13 2.30 3.98 17.43
N THR A 14 1.73 5.18 17.30
CA THR A 14 1.82 5.95 16.05
C THR A 14 3.24 6.41 15.77
N MET A 15 3.99 6.77 16.81
CA MET A 15 5.40 7.12 16.68
C MET A 15 6.23 5.92 16.22
N VAL A 16 6.03 4.75 16.85
CA VAL A 16 6.69 3.50 16.46
C VAL A 16 6.35 3.13 15.02
N LEU A 17 5.08 3.17 14.64
CA LEU A 17 4.64 2.86 13.27
C LEU A 17 5.23 3.82 12.23
N SER A 18 5.35 5.11 12.57
CA SER A 18 5.97 6.11 11.69
C SER A 18 7.46 5.86 11.51
N ILE A 19 8.17 5.49 12.58
CA ILE A 19 9.59 5.12 12.51
C ILE A 19 9.77 3.86 11.67
N LEU A 20 8.94 2.83 11.88
CA LEU A 20 8.98 1.59 11.12
C LEU A 20 8.63 1.82 9.64
N PHE A 21 7.72 2.75 9.35
CA PHE A 21 7.38 3.14 7.98
C PHE A 21 8.58 3.75 7.25
N VAL A 22 9.26 4.72 7.87
CA VAL A 22 10.48 5.32 7.32
C VAL A 22 11.58 4.26 7.18
N LEU A 23 11.76 3.40 8.18
CA LEU A 23 12.72 2.29 8.12
C LEU A 23 12.42 1.34 6.96
N GLY A 24 11.15 1.02 6.72
CA GLY A 24 10.71 0.19 5.59
C GLY A 24 11.04 0.81 4.24
N ILE A 25 10.84 2.12 4.09
CA ILE A 25 11.25 2.85 2.87
C ILE A 25 12.76 2.76 2.70
N VAL A 26 13.52 3.08 3.75
CA VAL A 26 14.99 3.01 3.73
C VAL A 26 15.47 1.61 3.31
N LEU A 27 14.90 0.57 3.90
CA LEU A 27 15.25 -0.82 3.60
C LEU A 27 14.91 -1.21 2.15
N ALA A 28 13.84 -0.65 1.58
CA ALA A 28 13.45 -0.89 0.19
C ALA A 28 14.43 -0.27 -0.82
N TYR A 29 15.23 0.73 -0.42
CA TYR A 29 16.15 1.45 -1.33
C TYR A 29 17.63 1.28 -0.99
N ILE A 30 17.99 0.76 0.19
CA ILE A 30 19.41 0.56 0.54
C ILE A 30 20.07 -0.45 -0.41
N PRO A 31 21.27 -0.14 -0.94
CA PRO A 31 22.09 -1.10 -1.65
C PRO A 31 22.77 -2.05 -0.64
N VAL A 32 22.25 -3.27 -0.52
CA VAL A 32 22.84 -4.35 0.28
C VAL A 32 23.59 -5.31 -0.64
N ARG A 33 24.43 -6.18 -0.07
CA ARG A 33 25.12 -7.26 -0.80
C ARG A 33 24.14 -8.01 -1.71
N ALA A 34 24.53 -8.28 -2.95
CA ALA A 34 23.69 -8.87 -4.00
C ALA A 34 22.93 -10.14 -3.57
N LYS A 35 23.54 -10.98 -2.73
CA LYS A 35 22.91 -12.22 -2.19
C LYS A 35 21.67 -11.93 -1.31
N LEU A 36 21.65 -10.80 -0.62
CA LEU A 36 20.58 -10.40 0.31
C LEU A 36 19.68 -9.31 -0.26
N GLN A 37 20.12 -8.61 -1.31
CA GLN A 37 19.45 -7.44 -1.88
C GLN A 37 17.97 -7.69 -2.18
N ASN A 38 17.64 -8.82 -2.82
CA ASN A 38 16.26 -9.13 -3.18
C ASN A 38 15.36 -9.33 -1.94
N ILE A 39 15.88 -10.05 -0.93
CA ILE A 39 15.16 -10.30 0.32
C ILE A 39 14.96 -8.99 1.08
N THR A 40 16.00 -8.15 1.16
CA THR A 40 15.95 -6.89 1.88
C THR A 40 14.99 -5.89 1.23
N HIS A 41 14.99 -5.80 -0.11
CA HIS A 41 14.08 -4.91 -0.84
C HIS A 41 12.62 -5.34 -0.67
N ILE A 42 12.33 -6.64 -0.78
CA ILE A 42 10.99 -7.19 -0.55
C ILE A 42 10.54 -6.95 0.90
N GLN A 43 11.43 -7.18 1.88
CA GLN A 43 11.15 -6.90 3.29
C GLN A 43 10.84 -5.41 3.52
N GLY A 44 11.58 -4.51 2.88
CA GLY A 44 11.33 -3.07 2.95
C GLY A 44 9.95 -2.71 2.40
N HIS A 45 9.57 -3.27 1.24
CA HIS A 45 8.25 -3.07 0.66
C HIS A 45 7.11 -3.56 1.56
N ILE A 46 7.25 -4.75 2.12
CA ILE A 46 6.26 -5.30 3.06
C ILE A 46 6.17 -4.42 4.31
N LEU A 47 7.31 -4.00 4.86
CA LEU A 47 7.36 -3.22 6.10
C LEU A 47 6.71 -1.85 5.93
N HIS A 48 7.10 -1.07 4.89
CA HIS A 48 6.45 0.23 4.65
C HIS A 48 4.99 0.05 4.21
N GLY A 49 4.66 -1.04 3.51
CA GLY A 49 3.31 -1.40 3.12
C GLY A 49 2.38 -1.56 4.31
N LEU A 50 2.74 -2.44 5.23
CA LEU A 50 1.93 -2.78 6.38
C LEU A 50 1.79 -1.61 7.35
N THR A 51 2.91 -0.96 7.66
CA THR A 51 2.92 0.19 8.57
C THR A 51 2.12 1.36 8.03
N ALA A 52 2.19 1.65 6.72
CA ALA A 52 1.37 2.70 6.10
C ALA A 52 -0.13 2.40 6.19
N LEU A 53 -0.55 1.14 6.01
CA LEU A 53 -1.97 0.76 6.15
C LEU A 53 -2.47 1.03 7.57
N PHE A 54 -1.68 0.73 8.60
CA PHE A 54 -2.05 1.09 9.97
C PHE A 54 -2.03 2.61 10.19
N LEU A 55 -1.01 3.29 9.68
CA LEU A 55 -0.91 4.74 9.75
C LEU A 55 -2.11 5.46 9.12
N THR A 56 -2.74 4.87 8.10
CA THR A 56 -3.93 5.47 7.48
C THR A 56 -5.16 5.55 8.41
N PHE A 57 -5.17 4.86 9.56
CA PHE A 57 -6.21 5.01 10.58
C PHE A 57 -5.98 6.21 11.51
N ASP A 58 -4.72 6.54 11.76
CA ASP A 58 -4.34 7.60 12.69
C ASP A 58 -4.16 8.95 12.00
N PHE A 59 -3.73 8.94 10.73
CA PHE A 59 -3.49 10.16 9.96
C PHE A 59 -4.70 10.57 9.12
N SER A 60 -4.78 11.88 8.86
CA SER A 60 -5.80 12.48 7.99
C SER A 60 -5.70 11.98 6.54
N ILE A 61 -6.75 12.20 5.76
CA ILE A 61 -6.91 11.76 4.36
C ILE A 61 -5.75 12.16 3.44
N TRP A 62 -5.00 13.20 3.78
CA TRP A 62 -3.80 13.61 3.03
C TRP A 62 -2.69 12.56 3.00
N PHE A 63 -2.45 11.84 4.11
CA PHE A 63 -1.41 10.81 4.16
C PHE A 63 -1.70 9.63 3.20
N PRO A 64 -2.90 9.01 3.22
CA PRO A 64 -3.30 7.99 2.26
C PRO A 64 -3.21 8.45 0.79
N ILE A 65 -3.58 9.70 0.49
CA ILE A 65 -3.46 10.24 -0.88
C ILE A 65 -2.00 10.34 -1.29
N ALA A 66 -1.15 10.92 -0.44
CA ALA A 66 0.28 11.00 -0.68
C ALA A 66 0.91 9.59 -0.84
N TYR A 67 0.51 8.65 0.01
CA TYR A 67 0.99 7.28 -0.03
C TYR A 67 0.51 6.53 -1.27
N PHE A 68 -0.72 6.78 -1.74
CA PHE A 68 -1.25 6.24 -2.98
C PHE A 68 -0.43 6.71 -4.19
N VAL A 69 -0.10 8.00 -4.26
CA VAL A 69 0.79 8.55 -5.31
C VAL A 69 2.18 7.93 -5.24
N PHE A 70 2.72 7.76 -4.03
CA PHE A 70 4.00 7.07 -3.82
C PHE A 70 3.96 5.62 -4.33
N LEU A 71 2.89 4.86 -4.03
CA LEU A 71 2.73 3.49 -4.54
C LEU A 71 2.62 3.44 -6.06
N LEU A 72 1.89 4.38 -6.69
CA LEU A 72 1.84 4.48 -8.14
C LEU A 72 3.24 4.70 -8.73
N TYR A 73 4.06 5.56 -8.11
CA TYR A 73 5.44 5.75 -8.53
C TYR A 73 6.28 4.46 -8.41
N LEU A 74 6.14 3.68 -7.33
CA LEU A 74 6.85 2.40 -7.17
C LEU A 74 6.40 1.36 -8.19
N ILE A 75 5.11 1.35 -8.49
CA ILE A 75 4.50 0.46 -9.48
C ILE A 75 5.04 0.78 -10.88
N LEU A 76 5.17 2.07 -11.24
CA LEU A 76 5.78 2.49 -12.51
C LEU A 76 7.25 2.05 -12.63
N LYS A 77 7.97 1.90 -11.50
CA LYS A 77 9.31 1.31 -11.44
C LYS A 77 9.35 -0.23 -11.52
N GLY A 78 8.19 -0.89 -11.61
CA GLY A 78 8.11 -2.36 -11.74
C GLY A 78 8.02 -3.13 -10.43
N SER A 79 7.79 -2.47 -9.29
CA SER A 79 7.63 -3.18 -8.00
C SER A 79 6.28 -3.90 -7.94
N LEU A 80 6.30 -5.23 -8.14
CA LEU A 80 5.11 -6.09 -8.04
C LEU A 80 4.49 -6.06 -6.63
N THR A 81 5.32 -6.01 -5.58
CA THR A 81 4.87 -5.93 -4.18
C THR A 81 4.04 -4.69 -3.91
N SER A 82 4.36 -3.57 -4.57
CA SER A 82 3.63 -2.31 -4.43
C SER A 82 2.20 -2.39 -4.97
N ILE A 83 1.95 -3.26 -5.95
CA ILE A 83 0.60 -3.54 -6.47
C ILE A 83 -0.27 -4.20 -5.40
N VAL A 84 0.28 -5.16 -4.66
CA VAL A 84 -0.47 -5.82 -3.58
C VAL A 84 -0.81 -4.81 -2.47
N ILE A 85 0.13 -3.91 -2.17
CA ILE A 85 -0.07 -2.87 -1.15
C ILE A 85 -1.13 -1.85 -1.60
N ILE A 86 -1.11 -1.41 -2.87
CA ILE A 86 -2.13 -0.46 -3.38
C ILE A 86 -3.52 -1.09 -3.37
N CYS A 87 -3.62 -2.39 -3.70
CA CYS A 87 -4.86 -3.16 -3.57
C CYS A 87 -5.38 -3.16 -2.13
N ALA A 88 -4.51 -3.47 -1.15
CA ALA A 88 -4.88 -3.46 0.27
C ALA A 88 -5.31 -2.06 0.74
N LEU A 89 -4.62 -1.01 0.29
CA LEU A 89 -4.94 0.37 0.62
C LEU A 89 -6.35 0.75 0.14
N ILE A 90 -6.69 0.40 -1.10
CA ILE A 90 -8.01 0.74 -1.63
C ILE A 90 -9.08 -0.17 -1.05
N PHE A 91 -8.79 -1.45 -0.85
CA PHE A 91 -9.70 -2.38 -0.19
C PHE A 91 -10.11 -1.87 1.20
N ARG A 92 -9.19 -1.27 1.96
CA ARG A 92 -9.51 -0.62 3.24
C ARG A 92 -10.60 0.46 3.10
N TYR A 93 -10.46 1.37 2.15
CA TYR A 93 -11.46 2.42 1.90
C TYR A 93 -12.75 1.89 1.30
N TYR A 94 -12.66 0.84 0.50
CA TYR A 94 -13.79 0.14 -0.06
C TYR A 94 -14.64 -0.54 1.02
N ILE A 95 -14.01 -1.21 1.99
CA ILE A 95 -14.70 -1.79 3.15
C ILE A 95 -15.41 -0.69 3.96
N TYR A 96 -14.75 0.43 4.20
CA TYR A 96 -15.39 1.58 4.87
C TYR A 96 -16.58 2.15 4.09
N SER A 97 -16.54 2.05 2.75
CA SER A 97 -17.61 2.55 1.87
C SER A 97 -18.86 1.66 1.85
N PHE A 98 -18.80 0.41 2.33
CA PHE A 98 -19.97 -0.48 2.39
C PHE A 98 -21.10 0.05 3.26
N ASP A 99 -20.78 0.83 4.28
CA ASP A 99 -21.79 1.40 5.19
C ASP A 99 -22.58 2.54 4.53
N PHE A 100 -22.08 3.12 3.44
CA PHE A 100 -22.64 4.31 2.79
C PHE A 100 -23.23 4.03 1.40
N LEU A 101 -22.80 2.97 0.72
CA LEU A 101 -23.20 2.66 -0.65
C LEU A 101 -24.13 1.43 -0.73
N PRO A 102 -25.06 1.39 -1.70
CA PRO A 102 -25.90 0.21 -1.90
C PRO A 102 -25.04 -0.99 -2.31
N LYS A 103 -25.30 -2.16 -1.71
CA LYS A 103 -24.49 -3.39 -1.84
C LYS A 103 -24.12 -3.76 -3.29
N SER A 104 -25.01 -3.52 -4.25
CA SER A 104 -24.79 -3.77 -5.67
C SER A 104 -23.75 -2.83 -6.29
N LEU A 105 -23.74 -1.54 -5.92
CA LEU A 105 -22.80 -0.57 -6.45
C LEU A 105 -21.39 -0.85 -5.94
N THR A 106 -21.29 -1.19 -4.65
CA THR A 106 -20.03 -1.61 -4.04
C THR A 106 -19.48 -2.84 -4.78
N PHE A 107 -20.29 -3.88 -5.00
CA PHE A 107 -19.89 -5.06 -5.77
C PHE A 107 -19.41 -4.74 -7.20
N ILE A 108 -20.11 -3.86 -7.93
CA ILE A 108 -19.72 -3.46 -9.29
C ILE A 108 -18.38 -2.72 -9.28
N ILE A 109 -18.21 -1.76 -8.37
CA ILE A 109 -16.96 -0.98 -8.25
C ILE A 109 -15.80 -1.91 -7.90
N GLY A 110 -15.98 -2.80 -6.93
CA GLY A 110 -14.96 -3.78 -6.55
C GLY A 110 -14.64 -4.76 -7.69
N GLY A 111 -15.63 -5.20 -8.46
CA GLY A 111 -15.46 -6.07 -9.62
C GLY A 111 -14.67 -5.41 -10.75
N ILE A 112 -15.06 -4.19 -11.15
CA ILE A 112 -14.33 -3.40 -12.15
C ILE A 112 -12.88 -3.18 -11.71
N MET A 113 -12.70 -2.90 -10.42
CA MET A 113 -11.39 -2.69 -9.84
C MET A 113 -10.49 -3.93 -9.90
N LEU A 114 -11.01 -5.11 -9.54
CA LEU A 114 -10.28 -6.37 -9.64
C LEU A 114 -9.92 -6.71 -11.09
N ILE A 115 -10.82 -6.45 -12.04
CA ILE A 115 -10.53 -6.61 -13.48
C ILE A 115 -9.41 -5.67 -13.92
N GLY A 116 -9.48 -4.40 -13.53
CA GLY A 116 -8.45 -3.40 -13.79
C GLY A 116 -7.08 -3.84 -13.26
N PHE A 117 -7.04 -4.36 -12.03
CA PHE A 117 -5.81 -4.90 -11.46
C PHE A 117 -5.32 -6.17 -12.13
N GLY A 118 -6.21 -7.07 -12.56
CA GLY A 118 -5.84 -8.27 -13.31
C GLY A 118 -5.14 -7.91 -14.63
N PHE A 119 -5.70 -6.96 -15.37
CA PHE A 119 -5.09 -6.46 -16.61
C PHE A 119 -3.76 -5.74 -16.34
N PHE A 120 -3.72 -4.93 -15.28
CA PHE A 120 -2.50 -4.24 -14.86
C PHE A 120 -1.37 -5.22 -14.49
N PHE A 121 -1.70 -6.29 -13.76
CA PHE A 121 -0.75 -7.33 -13.38
C PHE A 121 -0.18 -8.07 -14.59
N GLU A 122 -1.02 -8.42 -15.56
CA GLU A 122 -0.60 -9.07 -16.81
C GLU A 122 0.37 -8.19 -17.61
N ASN A 123 0.08 -6.88 -17.72
CA ASN A 123 0.96 -5.95 -18.43
C ASN A 123 2.32 -5.78 -17.73
N GLN A 124 2.35 -5.73 -16.40
CA GLN A 124 3.60 -5.63 -15.65
C GLN A 124 4.39 -6.95 -15.70
N ARG A 125 3.72 -8.10 -15.71
CA ARG A 125 4.37 -9.41 -15.90
C ARG A 125 5.07 -9.50 -17.26
N LYS A 126 4.41 -9.07 -18.33
CA LYS A 126 4.99 -9.08 -19.70
C LYS A 126 6.24 -8.21 -19.78
N LYS A 127 6.21 -7.00 -19.22
CA LYS A 127 7.37 -6.08 -19.17
C LYS A 127 8.54 -6.61 -18.34
N GLY A 128 8.27 -7.37 -17.27
CA GLY A 128 9.32 -8.03 -16.48
C GLY A 128 9.90 -9.28 -17.14
N GLY A 129 9.15 -9.92 -18.04
CA GLY A 129 9.58 -11.08 -18.81
C GLY A 129 10.50 -10.73 -19.99
N GLU A 130 10.21 -9.64 -20.71
CA GLU A 130 11.01 -9.20 -21.88
C GLU A 130 12.44 -8.73 -21.54
N LEU A 131 12.76 -8.47 -20.27
CA LEU A 131 14.13 -8.10 -19.85
C LEU A 131 15.07 -9.30 -19.66
N ASN A 132 14.58 -10.53 -19.84
CA ASN A 132 15.35 -11.76 -19.67
C ASN A 132 15.41 -12.64 -20.93
N GLU A 133 15.12 -12.09 -22.10
CA GLU A 133 15.35 -12.70 -23.43
C GLU A 133 16.29 -11.83 -24.25
#